data_AF-A0A3B9J704-F1
#
_entry.id   AF-A0A3B9J704-F1
#
_cell.length_a   1.000
_cell.length_b   1.000
_cell.length_c   1.000
_cell.angle_alpha   90.00
_cell.angle_beta   90.00
_cell.angle_gamma   90.00
#
_symmetry.space_group_name_H-M   'P 1'
#
loop_
_entity.id
_entity.type
_entity.pdbx_description
1 polymer ?
#
loop_
_entity_poly.entity_id
_entity_poly.type
_entity_poly.pdbx_seq_one_letter_code
_entity_poly.pdbx_strand_id
1 'polypeptide(L)'
;MRKSFIWKLCEETWRQWWFLLLILLPQFIPPYISYGYKLSEWGAVNAYILTHPIKFHFSDLFHFFQITPLILLIVIFFMKKRVTRLFSVYVALSYVLIAFLQSVSISEKYGFAVCVANVITFLTLAGLWFWEAIVPRNKFELQKIPVWKYWIIILAL
;
A
#
# COMPACT_ATOMS: atom_id res chain seq x y z
N MET A 1 30.49 -3.67 -29.61
CA MET A 1 29.27 -2.81 -29.64
C MET A 1 28.36 -3.15 -28.44
N ARG A 2 28.84 -2.97 -27.20
CA ARG A 2 28.23 -3.51 -25.95
C ARG A 2 28.20 -2.42 -24.85
N LYS A 3 27.75 -1.21 -25.19
CA LYS A 3 27.62 -0.09 -24.25
C LYS A 3 26.17 0.39 -24.02
N SER A 4 25.18 -0.08 -24.79
CA SER A 4 23.77 0.37 -24.64
C SER A 4 22.95 -0.43 -23.62
N PHE A 5 23.27 -1.69 -23.38
CA PHE A 5 22.48 -2.57 -22.50
C PHE A 5 22.69 -2.25 -21.01
N ILE A 6 23.94 -2.03 -20.59
CA ILE A 6 24.29 -1.73 -19.20
C ILE A 6 23.80 -0.33 -18.80
N TRP A 7 23.85 0.63 -19.72
CA TRP A 7 23.32 1.99 -19.50
C TRP A 7 21.79 1.98 -19.28
N LYS A 8 21.02 1.28 -20.13
CA LYS A 8 19.56 1.12 -19.94
C LYS A 8 19.19 0.37 -18.66
N LEU A 9 19.94 -0.68 -18.31
CA LEU A 9 19.72 -1.40 -17.05
C LEU A 9 19.95 -0.48 -15.85
N CYS A 10 21.03 0.31 -15.87
CA CYS A 10 21.36 1.23 -14.78
C CYS A 10 20.30 2.34 -14.65
N GLU A 11 19.75 2.82 -15.76
CA GLU A 11 18.80 3.94 -15.80
C GLU A 11 17.36 3.54 -15.43
N GLU A 12 16.93 2.30 -15.69
CA GLU A 12 15.66 1.76 -15.16
C GLU A 12 15.80 1.32 -13.69
N THR A 13 16.95 0.73 -13.32
CA THR A 13 17.23 0.28 -11.96
C THR A 13 17.33 1.50 -11.04
N TRP A 14 18.17 2.50 -11.34
CA TRP A 14 18.34 3.76 -10.57
C TRP A 14 17.03 4.55 -10.38
N ARG A 15 16.12 4.50 -11.36
CA ARG A 15 14.90 5.30 -11.39
C ARG A 15 13.78 4.81 -10.47
N GLN A 16 13.95 3.71 -9.72
CA GLN A 16 12.94 3.18 -8.79
C GLN A 16 13.45 2.93 -7.35
N TRP A 17 14.74 3.10 -7.02
CA TRP A 17 15.23 2.87 -5.64
C TRP A 17 14.76 3.91 -4.63
N TRP A 18 14.59 5.16 -5.06
CA TRP A 18 14.06 6.22 -4.21
C TRP A 18 12.61 5.94 -3.76
N PHE A 19 11.87 5.12 -4.52
CA PHE A 19 10.56 4.63 -4.13
C PHE A 19 10.63 3.73 -2.89
N LEU A 20 11.66 2.86 -2.83
CA LEU A 20 11.91 2.03 -1.66
C LEU A 20 12.30 2.89 -0.45
N LEU A 21 13.08 3.96 -0.66
CA LEU A 21 13.38 4.91 0.41
C LEU A 21 12.14 5.63 0.93
N LEU A 22 11.19 6.00 0.05
CA LEU A 22 9.92 6.58 0.47
C LEU A 22 9.08 5.65 1.35
N ILE A 23 9.24 4.33 1.20
CA ILE A 23 8.54 3.33 2.02
C ILE A 23 9.35 2.96 3.27
N LEU A 24 10.68 2.90 3.16
CA LEU A 24 11.57 2.46 4.23
C LEU A 24 11.89 3.56 5.23
N LEU A 25 12.11 4.80 4.80
CA LEU A 25 12.44 5.91 5.69
C LEU A 25 11.35 6.15 6.75
N PRO A 26 10.04 6.12 6.41
CA PRO A 26 9.00 6.23 7.42
C PRO A 26 9.04 5.12 8.47
N GLN A 27 9.54 3.92 8.17
CA GLN A 27 9.61 2.81 9.12
C GLN A 27 10.56 3.05 10.28
N PHE A 28 11.45 4.03 10.19
CA PHE A 28 12.30 4.45 11.31
C PHE A 28 11.64 5.48 12.23
N ILE A 29 10.43 5.95 11.89
CA ILE A 29 9.72 6.94 12.70
C ILE A 29 9.05 6.22 13.88
N PRO A 30 9.28 6.66 15.13
CA PRO A 30 8.61 6.09 16.29
C PRO A 30 7.08 6.28 16.22
N PRO A 31 6.29 5.31 16.72
CA PRO A 31 4.87 5.49 16.89
C PRO A 31 4.61 6.61 17.90
N TYR A 32 3.53 7.34 17.67
CA TYR A 32 3.04 8.33 18.61
C TYR A 32 2.16 7.64 19.65
N ILE A 33 2.38 7.94 20.93
CA ILE A 33 1.61 7.38 22.04
C ILE A 33 1.35 8.47 23.08
N SER A 34 0.11 8.60 23.55
CA SER A 34 -0.25 9.60 24.57
C SER A 34 0.36 9.34 25.95
N TYR A 35 0.51 8.07 26.38
CA TYR A 35 1.05 7.74 27.71
C TYR A 35 2.58 7.65 27.78
N GLY A 36 3.27 7.82 26.65
CA GLY A 36 4.73 7.70 26.57
C GLY A 36 5.22 6.25 26.68
N TYR A 37 6.41 6.00 26.14
CA TYR A 37 7.04 4.67 26.16
C TYR A 37 8.56 4.79 26.08
N LYS A 38 9.29 3.73 26.46
CA LYS A 38 10.75 3.67 26.30
C LYS A 38 11.09 3.25 24.87
N LEU A 39 12.12 3.86 24.27
CA LEU A 39 12.57 3.50 22.91
C LEU A 39 12.88 2.00 22.73
N SER A 40 13.28 1.30 23.80
CA SER A 40 13.50 -0.15 23.80
C SER A 40 12.25 -0.97 23.50
N GLU A 41 11.06 -0.44 23.79
CA GLU A 41 9.76 -1.10 23.57
C GLU A 41 9.17 -0.77 22.20
N TRP A 42 9.88 0.01 21.37
CA TRP A 42 9.43 0.51 20.08
C TRP A 42 8.82 -0.57 19.17
N GLY A 43 9.52 -1.69 19.00
CA GLY A 43 9.03 -2.81 18.19
C GLY A 43 7.77 -3.47 18.78
N ALA A 44 7.73 -3.63 20.10
CA ALA A 44 6.60 -4.24 20.80
C ALA A 44 5.35 -3.35 20.76
N VAL A 45 5.52 -2.02 20.86
CA VAL A 45 4.45 -1.05 20.68
C VAL A 45 3.90 -1.11 19.25
N ASN A 46 4.75 -1.07 18.24
CA ASN A 46 4.31 -1.14 16.85
C ASN A 46 3.52 -2.44 16.59
N ALA A 47 4.04 -3.58 17.06
CA ALA A 47 3.34 -4.86 16.97
C ALA A 47 1.99 -4.83 17.71
N TYR A 48 1.92 -4.21 18.89
CA TYR A 48 0.68 -4.06 19.64
C TYR A 48 -0.35 -3.21 18.88
N ILE A 49 0.04 -2.06 18.33
CA ILE A 49 -0.85 -1.19 17.54
C ILE A 49 -1.42 -1.94 16.33
N LEU A 50 -0.58 -2.73 15.65
CA LEU A 50 -0.96 -3.48 14.45
C LEU A 50 -1.82 -4.72 14.75
N THR A 51 -1.71 -5.28 15.97
CA THR A 51 -2.51 -6.43 16.45
C THR A 51 -3.79 -6.02 17.17
N HIS A 52 -3.87 -4.81 17.71
CA HIS A 52 -5.06 -4.24 18.34
C HIS A 52 -5.53 -2.92 17.70
N PRO A 53 -5.61 -2.81 16.36
CA PRO A 53 -6.09 -1.61 15.70
C PRO A 53 -7.58 -1.39 15.93
N ILE A 54 -7.98 -0.12 15.89
CA ILE A 54 -9.39 0.31 15.98
C ILE A 54 -10.27 -0.37 14.94
N LYS A 55 -9.71 -0.83 13.81
CA LYS A 55 -10.45 -1.55 12.77
C LYS A 55 -11.33 -2.69 13.32
N PHE A 56 -10.97 -3.33 14.44
CA PHE A 56 -11.78 -4.40 15.03
C PHE A 56 -13.13 -3.92 15.58
N HIS A 57 -13.24 -2.65 15.99
CA HIS A 57 -14.53 -2.04 16.34
C HIS A 57 -15.44 -1.85 15.12
N PHE A 58 -14.88 -1.83 13.91
CA PHE A 58 -15.57 -1.67 12.64
C PHE A 58 -15.48 -2.94 11.78
N SER A 59 -15.64 -4.11 12.42
CA SER A 59 -15.51 -5.44 11.79
C SER A 59 -16.33 -5.59 10.50
N ASP A 60 -17.54 -5.01 10.45
CA ASP A 60 -18.42 -5.10 9.28
C ASP A 60 -17.85 -4.34 8.07
N LEU A 61 -17.23 -3.17 8.27
CA LEU A 61 -16.59 -2.42 7.20
C LEU A 61 -15.37 -3.17 6.62
N PHE A 62 -14.68 -3.96 7.43
CA PHE A 62 -13.44 -4.62 7.01
C PHE A 62 -13.67 -5.79 6.04
N HIS A 63 -14.77 -6.54 6.18
CA HIS A 63 -15.16 -7.56 5.20
C HIS A 63 -15.32 -6.95 3.80
N PHE A 64 -15.91 -5.76 3.70
CA PHE A 64 -15.97 -5.02 2.44
C PHE A 64 -14.57 -4.65 1.94
N PHE A 65 -13.67 -4.16 2.81
CA PHE A 65 -12.31 -3.78 2.41
C PHE A 65 -11.44 -4.95 1.89
N GLN A 66 -11.66 -6.17 2.37
CA GLN A 66 -10.95 -7.35 1.86
C GLN A 66 -11.47 -7.81 0.50
N ILE A 67 -12.78 -7.72 0.28
CA ILE A 67 -13.43 -8.18 -0.95
C ILE A 67 -13.29 -7.12 -2.06
N THR A 68 -13.19 -5.84 -1.71
CA THR A 68 -13.24 -4.79 -2.73
C THR A 68 -12.06 -4.80 -3.70
N PRO A 69 -10.79 -5.01 -3.31
CA PRO A 69 -9.69 -5.14 -4.27
C PRO A 69 -9.93 -6.24 -5.31
N LEU A 70 -10.57 -7.33 -4.90
CA LEU A 70 -10.91 -8.46 -5.77
C LEU A 70 -11.98 -8.08 -6.79
N ILE A 71 -13.06 -7.42 -6.34
CA ILE A 71 -14.13 -6.90 -7.22
C ILE A 71 -13.56 -5.88 -8.20
N LEU A 72 -12.68 -5.00 -7.72
CA LEU A 72 -12.07 -3.96 -8.54
C LEU A 72 -11.17 -4.54 -9.65
N LEU A 73 -10.45 -5.63 -9.34
CA LEU A 73 -9.68 -6.41 -10.32
C LEU A 73 -10.57 -6.97 -11.44
N ILE A 74 -11.73 -7.52 -11.06
CA ILE A 74 -12.73 -8.00 -12.02
C ILE A 74 -13.26 -6.84 -12.87
N VAL A 75 -13.50 -5.67 -12.29
CA VAL A 75 -14.00 -4.51 -13.04
C VAL A 75 -12.96 -3.95 -14.03
N ILE A 76 -11.67 -3.93 -13.69
CA ILE A 76 -10.60 -3.60 -14.66
C ILE A 76 -10.62 -4.54 -15.85
N PHE A 77 -10.84 -5.84 -15.61
CA PHE A 77 -10.86 -6.86 -16.65
C PHE A 77 -11.88 -6.54 -17.75
N PHE A 78 -13.02 -5.92 -17.41
CA PHE A 78 -14.09 -5.65 -18.38
C PHE A 78 -14.00 -4.29 -19.10
N MET A 79 -13.45 -3.20 -18.51
CA MET A 79 -13.69 -1.83 -19.04
C MET A 79 -12.46 -0.92 -19.27
N LYS A 80 -11.26 -1.51 -19.35
CA LYS A 80 -9.98 -1.06 -19.95
C LYS A 80 -9.46 0.39 -19.81
N LYS A 81 -10.24 1.45 -20.10
CA LYS A 81 -9.71 2.85 -20.15
C LYS A 81 -10.48 3.86 -19.30
N ARG A 82 -11.83 3.83 -19.30
CA ARG A 82 -12.61 4.78 -18.47
C ARG A 82 -12.65 4.37 -17.00
N VAL A 83 -12.68 3.08 -16.73
CA VAL A 83 -12.82 2.57 -15.36
C VAL A 83 -11.49 2.56 -14.61
N THR A 84 -10.36 2.56 -15.32
CA THR A 84 -9.02 2.73 -14.73
C THR A 84 -8.92 3.97 -13.84
N ARG A 85 -9.52 5.08 -14.26
CA ARG A 85 -9.50 6.33 -13.48
C ARG A 85 -10.31 6.20 -12.18
N LEU A 86 -11.52 5.66 -12.28
CA LEU A 86 -12.40 5.42 -11.13
C LEU A 86 -11.79 4.41 -10.16
N PHE A 87 -11.16 3.36 -10.70
CA PHE A 87 -10.37 2.39 -9.95
C PHE A 87 -9.26 3.08 -9.15
N SER A 88 -8.44 3.90 -9.81
CA SER A 88 -7.31 4.56 -9.13
C SER A 88 -7.79 5.50 -8.01
N VAL A 89 -8.89 6.23 -8.22
CA VAL A 89 -9.49 7.06 -7.15
C VAL A 89 -10.02 6.20 -6.01
N TYR A 90 -10.72 5.10 -6.31
CA TYR A 90 -11.23 4.19 -5.30
C TYR A 90 -10.07 3.62 -4.46
N VAL A 91 -9.02 3.11 -5.11
CA VAL A 91 -7.86 2.53 -4.42
C VAL A 91 -7.15 3.58 -3.57
N ALA A 92 -7.01 4.82 -4.07
CA ALA A 92 -6.44 5.91 -3.30
C ALA A 92 -7.25 6.18 -2.01
N LEU A 93 -8.57 6.29 -2.13
CA LEU A 93 -9.46 6.49 -0.98
C LEU A 93 -9.41 5.30 0.00
N SER A 94 -9.36 4.07 -0.51
CA SER A 94 -9.21 2.90 0.33
C SER A 94 -7.91 2.92 1.12
N TYR A 95 -6.79 3.31 0.51
CA TYR A 95 -5.52 3.45 1.21
C TYR A 95 -5.55 4.54 2.28
N VAL A 96 -6.23 5.67 2.05
CA VAL A 96 -6.44 6.69 3.08
C VAL A 96 -7.20 6.10 4.26
N LEU A 97 -8.29 5.37 4.02
CA LEU A 97 -9.09 4.75 5.08
C LEU A 97 -8.29 3.70 5.86
N ILE A 98 -7.54 2.85 5.18
CA ILE A 98 -6.66 1.85 5.79
C ILE A 98 -5.58 2.54 6.64
N ALA A 99 -5.01 3.65 6.17
CA ALA A 99 -3.98 4.40 6.89
C ALA A 99 -4.42 4.72 8.32
N PHE A 100 -5.66 5.19 8.51
CA PHE A 100 -6.18 5.53 9.82
C PHE A 100 -6.73 4.32 10.58
N LEU A 101 -7.54 3.47 9.93
CA LEU A 101 -8.21 2.36 10.63
C LEU A 101 -7.24 1.29 11.12
N GLN A 102 -6.18 1.00 10.35
CA GLN A 102 -5.20 -0.03 10.68
C GLN A 102 -4.02 0.50 11.50
N SER A 103 -3.66 1.79 11.36
CA SER A 103 -2.47 2.32 12.04
C SER A 103 -2.78 2.99 13.37
N VAL A 104 -4.06 3.14 13.75
CA VAL A 104 -4.47 3.70 15.03
C VAL A 104 -5.02 2.60 15.93
N SER A 105 -4.57 2.60 17.17
CA SER A 105 -5.05 1.73 18.24
C SER A 105 -5.43 2.59 19.45
N ILE A 106 -6.58 2.29 20.04
CA ILE A 106 -6.99 2.83 21.34
C ILE A 106 -7.02 1.67 22.31
N SER A 107 -6.21 1.73 23.37
CA SER A 107 -6.19 0.71 24.41
C SER A 107 -5.96 1.31 25.78
N GLU A 108 -6.30 0.57 26.83
CA GLU A 108 -6.01 0.99 28.21
C GLU A 108 -4.50 1.02 28.49
N LYS A 109 -3.73 0.17 27.81
CA LYS A 109 -2.28 0.01 28.01
C LYS A 109 -1.45 1.18 27.47
N TYR A 110 -1.81 1.70 26.29
CA TYR A 110 -1.05 2.75 25.61
C TYR A 110 -1.89 4.00 25.32
N GLY A 111 -3.18 4.00 25.68
CA GLY A 111 -4.09 5.09 25.39
C GLY A 111 -4.32 5.21 23.88
N PHE A 112 -4.22 6.43 23.36
CA PHE A 112 -4.24 6.70 21.93
C PHE A 112 -2.84 6.49 21.35
N ALA A 113 -2.70 5.46 20.51
CA ALA A 113 -1.44 5.07 19.88
C ALA A 113 -1.57 5.04 18.35
N VAL A 114 -0.60 5.62 17.65
CA VAL A 114 -0.58 5.75 16.20
C VAL A 114 0.75 5.28 15.65
N CYS A 115 0.72 4.31 14.75
CA CYS A 115 1.89 3.90 13.98
C CYS A 115 2.12 4.89 12.83
N VAL A 116 2.82 5.99 13.14
CA VAL A 116 3.09 7.12 12.23
C VAL A 116 3.76 6.65 10.93
N ALA A 117 4.72 5.73 11.03
CA ALA A 117 5.38 5.08 9.90
C ALA A 117 4.39 4.51 8.88
N ASN A 118 3.39 3.78 9.38
CA ASN A 118 2.42 3.06 8.57
C ASN A 118 1.39 4.03 7.96
N VAL A 119 0.98 5.06 8.71
CA VAL A 119 0.15 6.16 8.19
C VAL A 119 0.84 6.84 7.01
N ILE A 120 2.10 7.25 7.17
CA ILE A 120 2.86 7.93 6.10
C ILE A 120 3.01 7.02 4.88
N THR A 121 3.29 5.73 5.09
CA THR A 121 3.44 4.77 4.01
C THR A 121 2.14 4.63 3.21
N PHE A 122 1.01 4.42 3.89
CA PHE A 122 -0.28 4.28 3.21
C PHE A 122 -0.75 5.58 2.55
N LEU A 123 -0.51 6.75 3.14
CA LEU A 123 -0.83 8.03 2.52
C LEU A 123 0.05 8.29 1.28
N THR A 124 1.32 7.89 1.33
CA THR A 124 2.22 7.96 0.16
C THR A 124 1.67 7.08 -0.96
N LEU A 125 1.26 5.84 -0.64
CA LEU A 125 0.61 4.96 -1.61
C LEU A 125 -0.67 5.57 -2.18
N ALA A 126 -1.53 6.13 -1.34
CA ALA A 126 -2.75 6.82 -1.78
C ALA A 126 -2.44 7.98 -2.73
N GLY A 127 -1.41 8.78 -2.43
CA GLY A 127 -0.97 9.90 -3.27
C GLY A 127 -0.53 9.45 -4.66
N LEU A 128 0.17 8.33 -4.78
CA LEU A 128 0.56 7.76 -6.08
C LEU A 128 -0.65 7.29 -6.87
N TRP A 129 -1.63 6.69 -6.20
CA TRP A 129 -2.88 6.26 -6.84
C TRP A 129 -3.73 7.47 -7.29
N PHE A 130 -3.76 8.55 -6.51
CA PHE A 130 -4.35 9.82 -6.95
C PHE A 130 -3.60 10.41 -8.14
N TRP A 131 -2.27 10.37 -8.14
CA TRP A 131 -1.45 10.82 -9.27
C TRP A 131 -1.76 10.02 -10.54
N GLU A 132 -1.90 8.69 -10.43
CA GLU A 132 -2.30 7.82 -11.55
C GLU A 132 -3.73 8.11 -12.03
N ALA A 133 -4.64 8.53 -11.14
CA ALA A 133 -5.97 8.97 -11.53
C ALA A 133 -5.97 10.31 -12.30
N ILE A 134 -5.01 11.20 -12.03
CA ILE A 134 -4.90 12.51 -12.70
C ILE A 134 -4.16 12.36 -14.03
N VAL A 135 -3.05 11.62 -14.05
CA VAL A 135 -2.22 11.37 -15.23
C VAL A 135 -2.16 9.86 -15.48
N PRO A 136 -3.20 9.27 -16.10
CA PRO A 136 -3.23 7.83 -16.37
C PRO A 136 -2.16 7.49 -17.41
N ARG A 137 -0.97 7.10 -16.94
CA ARG A 137 0.14 6.63 -17.79
C ARG A 137 0.15 5.10 -17.84
N ASN A 138 -0.43 4.42 -16.85
CA ASN A 138 -0.62 2.99 -16.88
C ASN A 138 -1.72 2.65 -17.88
N LYS A 139 -1.27 2.18 -19.04
CA LYS A 139 -2.08 1.35 -19.91
C LYS A 139 -2.20 0.00 -19.22
N PHE A 140 -3.31 -0.25 -18.52
CA PHE A 140 -3.71 -1.59 -18.07
C PHE A 140 -4.15 -2.42 -19.29
N GLU A 141 -3.25 -2.54 -20.26
CA GLU A 141 -3.41 -3.42 -21.41
C GLU A 141 -2.97 -4.79 -20.95
N LEU A 142 -3.94 -5.71 -20.81
CA LEU A 142 -3.65 -7.13 -20.69
C LEU A 142 -2.79 -7.54 -21.87
N GLN A 143 -1.49 -7.74 -21.61
CA GLN A 143 -0.66 -8.48 -22.53
C GLN A 143 -1.28 -9.87 -22.64
N LYS A 144 -1.51 -10.35 -23.87
CA LYS A 144 -1.99 -11.71 -24.11
C LYS A 144 -0.89 -12.69 -23.70
N ILE A 145 -0.84 -13.01 -22.41
CA ILE A 145 0.08 -14.00 -21.87
C ILE A 145 -0.55 -15.38 -22.16
N PRO A 146 0.18 -16.31 -22.81
CA PRO A 146 -0.33 -17.64 -23.10
C PRO A 146 -0.71 -18.37 -21.80
N VAL A 147 -1.82 -19.10 -21.84
CA VAL A 147 -2.47 -19.69 -20.65
C VAL A 147 -1.54 -20.64 -19.86
N TRP A 148 -0.52 -21.18 -20.51
CA TRP A 148 0.49 -22.05 -19.87
C TRP A 148 1.45 -21.32 -18.92
N LYS A 149 1.64 -19.99 -19.08
CA LYS A 149 2.50 -19.18 -18.19
C LYS A 149 1.83 -18.79 -16.86
N TYR A 150 0.53 -19.02 -16.69
CA TYR A 150 -0.15 -18.74 -15.41
C TYR A 150 0.36 -19.64 -14.27
N TRP A 151 0.98 -20.79 -14.56
CA TRP A 151 1.63 -21.63 -13.55
C TRP A 151 2.77 -20.91 -12.81
N ILE A 152 3.45 -19.97 -13.45
CA ILE A 152 4.54 -19.18 -12.85
C ILE A 152 4.00 -18.22 -11.78
N ILE A 153 2.74 -17.79 -11.91
CA ILE A 153 2.09 -16.90 -10.94
C ILE A 153 1.83 -17.63 -9.62
N ILE A 154 1.48 -18.93 -9.68
CA ILE A 154 1.30 -19.76 -8.47
C ILE A 154 2.63 -19.97 -7.75
N LEU A 155 3.75 -19.99 -8.47
CA LEU A 155 5.09 -20.18 -7.89
C LEU A 155 5.67 -18.88 -7.29
N ALA A 156 5.14 -17.73 -7.70
CA ALA A 156 5.53 -16.41 -7.23
C ALA A 156 4.67 -15.88 -6.07
N LEU A 157 3.54 -16.55 -5.78
CA LEU A 157 2.62 -16.23 -4.69
C LEU A 157 3.00 -17.04 -3.43
#